data_AF-A0A6H9RUM7-F1
#
_entry.id   AF-A0A6H9RUM7-F1
#
_cell.length_a   1.000
_cell.length_b   1.000
_cell.length_c   1.000
_cell.angle_alpha   90.00
_cell.angle_beta   90.00
_cell.angle_gamma   90.00
#
_symmetry.space_group_name_H-M   'P 1'
#
loop_
_entity.id
_entity.type
_entity.pdbx_description
1 polymer ?
#
loop_
_entity_poly.entity_id
_entity_poly.type
_entity_poly.pdbx_seq_one_letter_code
_entity_poly.pdbx_strand_id
1 'polypeptide(L)'
;ILDESQNTTVEQMKMFLTRIGFGSTAVITGDITQVDLPRGTKSGLNHVIQVLKDVPGISFTHFMPKDVVRHPLVQRIVEAYERFENRADEDSAESKGNRHNA
;
A
#
# COMPACT_ATOMS: atom_id res chain seq x y z
N ILE A 1 -10.90 3.21 -14.47
CA ILE A 1 -10.26 2.75 -13.21
C ILE A 1 -8.82 3.20 -13.27
N LEU A 2 -8.28 3.76 -12.18
CA LEU A 2 -6.86 4.03 -12.04
C LEU A 2 -6.33 3.06 -10.99
N ASP A 3 -5.49 2.13 -11.41
CA ASP A 3 -4.92 1.10 -10.54
C ASP A 3 -3.49 1.43 -10.16
N GLU A 4 -3.01 0.82 -9.07
CA GLU A 4 -1.68 1.08 -8.49
C GLU A 4 -1.42 2.58 -8.23
N SER A 5 -2.48 3.29 -7.83
CA SER A 5 -2.47 4.74 -7.77
C SER A 5 -1.54 5.31 -6.69
N GLN A 6 -1.05 4.48 -5.76
CA GLN A 6 0.00 4.85 -4.82
C GLN A 6 1.29 5.31 -5.54
N ASN A 7 1.51 4.83 -6.77
CA ASN A 7 2.65 5.18 -7.63
C ASN A 7 2.40 6.39 -8.54
N THR A 8 1.30 7.11 -8.33
CA THR A 8 1.05 8.37 -9.03
C THR A 8 1.61 9.55 -8.24
N THR A 9 2.09 10.58 -8.92
CA THR A 9 2.37 11.88 -8.29
C THR A 9 1.09 12.68 -8.08
N VAL A 10 1.17 13.75 -7.29
CA VAL A 10 0.04 14.68 -7.10
C VAL A 10 -0.44 15.27 -8.44
N GLU A 11 0.48 15.60 -9.34
CA GLU A 11 0.19 16.16 -10.66
C GLU A 11 -0.51 15.14 -11.55
N GLN A 12 -0.04 13.88 -11.57
CA GLN A 12 -0.66 12.81 -12.33
C GLN A 12 -2.07 12.49 -11.83
N MET A 13 -2.25 12.45 -10.50
CA MET A 13 -3.56 12.25 -9.89
C MET A 13 -4.53 13.40 -10.23
N LYS A 14 -4.08 14.66 -10.16
CA LYS A 14 -4.87 15.82 -10.62
C LYS A 14 -5.23 15.70 -12.09
N MET A 15 -4.28 15.33 -12.94
CA MET A 15 -4.50 15.13 -14.38
C MET A 15 -5.57 14.07 -14.64
N PHE A 16 -5.61 12.99 -13.85
CA PHE A 16 -6.62 11.95 -13.98
C PHE A 16 -8.00 12.46 -13.52
N LEU A 17 -8.08 13.05 -12.32
CA LEU A 17 -9.35 13.49 -11.72
C LEU A 17 -10.06 14.55 -12.58
N THR A 18 -9.32 15.45 -13.22
CA THR A 18 -9.90 16.50 -14.08
C THR A 18 -10.39 16.00 -15.44
N ARG A 19 -10.14 14.73 -15.78
CA ARG A 19 -10.64 14.09 -17.01
C ARG A 19 -11.94 13.33 -16.82
N ILE A 20 -12.49 13.27 -15.61
CA ILE A 20 -13.76 12.59 -15.32
C ILE A 20 -14.89 13.39 -15.98
N GLY A 21 -15.57 12.77 -16.96
CA GLY A 21 -16.65 13.38 -17.72
C GLY A 21 -18.05 13.12 -17.15
N PHE A 22 -19.05 13.77 -17.73
CA PHE A 22 -20.46 13.54 -17.36
C PHE A 22 -20.90 12.10 -17.59
N GLY A 23 -21.74 11.59 -16.69
CA GLY A 23 -22.27 10.22 -16.77
C GLY A 23 -21.23 9.12 -16.59
N SER A 24 -19.99 9.47 -16.21
CA SER A 24 -18.93 8.50 -15.94
C SER A 24 -18.81 8.16 -14.47
N THR A 25 -18.18 7.03 -14.17
CA THR A 25 -17.77 6.65 -12.82
C THR A 25 -16.29 6.30 -12.86
N ALA A 26 -15.51 6.89 -11.97
CA ALA A 26 -14.11 6.56 -11.78
C ALA A 26 -13.95 5.76 -10.48
N VAL A 27 -13.10 4.74 -10.53
CA VAL A 27 -12.65 4.00 -9.35
C VAL A 27 -11.13 4.10 -9.33
N ILE A 28 -10.58 4.44 -8.16
CA ILE A 28 -9.14 4.60 -7.94
C ILE A 28 -8.76 3.56 -6.88
N THR A 29 -7.79 2.72 -7.19
CA THR A 29 -7.31 1.62 -6.34
C THR A 29 -5.82 1.78 -6.07
N GLY A 30 -5.37 1.27 -4.93
CA GLY A 30 -3.97 1.28 -4.55
C GLY A 30 -3.75 0.96 -3.07
N ASP A 31 -2.51 0.64 -2.72
CA ASP A 31 -2.07 0.39 -1.36
C ASP A 31 -1.14 1.52 -0.90
N ILE A 32 -1.62 2.32 0.07
CA ILE A 32 -0.89 3.46 0.62
C ILE A 32 0.45 3.08 1.28
N THR A 33 0.65 1.81 1.62
CA THR A 33 1.86 1.30 2.26
C THR A 33 2.95 0.89 1.26
N GLN A 34 2.61 0.74 -0.02
CA GLN A 34 3.49 0.23 -1.07
C GLN A 34 3.85 1.30 -2.11
N VAL A 35 4.16 2.52 -1.65
CA VAL A 35 4.54 3.63 -2.53
C VAL A 35 5.93 3.39 -3.12
N ASP A 36 5.98 3.20 -4.43
CA ASP A 36 7.21 3.11 -5.23
C ASP A 36 7.41 4.40 -6.05
N LEU A 37 7.77 5.47 -5.35
CA LEU A 37 8.08 6.77 -5.95
C LEU A 37 9.49 7.22 -5.57
N PRO A 38 10.15 8.04 -6.40
CA PRO A 38 11.44 8.62 -6.04
C PRO A 38 11.39 9.34 -4.70
N ARG A 39 12.44 9.19 -3.89
CA ARG A 39 12.54 9.81 -2.55
C ARG A 39 12.17 11.29 -2.59
N GLY A 40 11.31 11.70 -1.65
CA GLY A 40 10.82 13.08 -1.54
C GLY A 40 9.60 13.39 -2.41
N THR A 41 9.21 12.49 -3.32
CA THR A 41 7.99 12.64 -4.12
C THR A 41 6.77 12.27 -3.28
N LYS A 42 5.75 13.12 -3.26
CA LYS A 42 4.49 12.84 -2.58
C LYS A 42 3.60 11.97 -3.46
N SER A 43 3.09 10.87 -2.89
CA SER A 43 2.07 10.05 -3.53
C SER A 43 0.76 10.83 -3.73
N GLY A 44 0.24 10.78 -4.94
CA GLY A 44 -1.04 11.35 -5.34
C GLY A 44 -2.19 10.71 -4.56
N LEU A 45 -2.16 9.38 -4.35
CA LEU A 45 -3.19 8.65 -3.59
C LEU A 45 -3.29 9.16 -2.15
N ASN A 46 -2.17 9.21 -1.42
CA ASN A 46 -2.16 9.71 -0.04
C ASN A 46 -2.65 11.17 0.04
N HIS A 47 -2.27 11.98 -0.94
CA HIS A 47 -2.67 13.39 -0.99
C HIS A 47 -4.18 13.55 -1.23
N VAL A 48 -4.79 12.79 -2.15
CA VAL A 48 -6.22 12.95 -2.45
C VAL A 48 -7.14 12.46 -1.37
N ILE A 49 -6.74 11.44 -0.59
CA ILE A 49 -7.50 11.00 0.60
C ILE A 49 -7.70 12.18 1.55
N GLN A 50 -6.66 13.01 1.77
CA GLN A 50 -6.75 14.18 2.64
C GLN A 50 -7.54 15.33 2.02
N VAL A 51 -7.31 15.59 0.74
CA VAL A 51 -7.88 16.76 0.04
C VAL A 51 -9.36 16.58 -0.30
N LEU A 52 -9.80 15.35 -0.62
CA LEU A 52 -11.13 15.08 -1.14
C LEU A 52 -12.08 14.45 -0.11
N LYS A 53 -11.67 14.30 1.16
CA LYS A 53 -12.46 13.64 2.22
C LYS A 53 -13.87 14.23 2.41
N ASP A 54 -14.03 15.53 2.18
CA ASP A 54 -15.29 16.27 2.40
C ASP A 54 -15.99 16.63 1.08
N VAL A 55 -15.53 16.11 -0.06
CA VAL A 55 -16.08 16.44 -1.39
C VAL A 55 -17.33 15.57 -1.64
N PRO A 56 -18.51 16.18 -1.86
CA PRO A 56 -19.73 15.42 -2.16
C PRO A 56 -19.59 14.58 -3.42
N GLY A 57 -20.12 13.36 -3.40
CA GLY A 57 -20.06 12.43 -4.53
C GLY A 57 -18.76 11.62 -4.63
N ILE A 58 -17.83 11.78 -3.68
CA ILE A 58 -16.63 10.95 -3.55
C ILE A 58 -16.76 10.08 -2.30
N SER A 59 -16.30 8.84 -2.37
CA SER A 59 -16.32 7.91 -1.24
C SER A 59 -14.99 7.17 -1.16
N PHE A 60 -14.57 6.87 0.07
CA PHE A 60 -13.33 6.15 0.35
C PHE A 60 -13.65 4.82 1.04
N THR A 61 -13.20 3.73 0.43
CA THR A 61 -13.33 2.39 0.98
C THR A 61 -11.93 1.88 1.33
N HIS A 62 -11.72 1.55 2.61
CA HIS A 62 -10.45 0.99 3.08
C HIS A 62 -10.64 -0.49 3.37
N PHE A 63 -9.89 -1.33 2.68
CA PHE A 63 -9.85 -2.77 2.95
C PHE A 63 -8.84 -3.07 4.05
N MET A 64 -9.21 -3.99 4.92
CA MET A 64 -8.36 -4.55 5.95
C MET A 64 -7.76 -5.87 5.47
N PRO A 65 -6.66 -6.37 6.09
CA PRO A 65 -6.08 -7.66 5.73
C PRO A 65 -7.08 -8.82 5.73
N LYS A 66 -8.08 -8.78 6.63
CA LYS A 66 -9.16 -9.78 6.71
C LYS A 66 -10.09 -9.80 5.49
N ASP A 67 -10.11 -8.72 4.69
CA ASP A 67 -10.94 -8.62 3.49
C ASP A 67 -10.24 -9.27 2.28
N VAL A 68 -8.98 -9.70 2.44
CA VAL A 68 -8.19 -10.34 1.38
C VAL A 68 -8.41 -11.85 1.41
N VAL A 69 -9.24 -12.35 0.50
CA VAL A 69 -9.39 -13.80 0.29
C VAL A 69 -8.25 -14.30 -0.59
N ARG A 70 -7.35 -15.09 -0.01
CA ARG A 70 -6.25 -15.74 -0.74
C ARG A 70 -6.55 -17.21 -0.95
N HIS A 71 -6.09 -17.76 -2.06
CA HIS A 71 -6.12 -19.20 -2.28
C HIS A 71 -5.31 -19.91 -1.17
N PRO A 72 -5.78 -21.06 -0.61
CA PRO A 72 -5.10 -21.74 0.50
C PRO A 72 -3.63 -22.08 0.22
N LEU A 73 -3.25 -22.30 -1.04
CA LEU A 73 -1.84 -22.47 -1.42
C LEU A 73 -1.03 -21.18 -1.24
N VAL A 74 -1.55 -20.04 -1.66
CA VAL A 74 -0.87 -18.74 -1.55
C VAL A 74 -0.66 -18.38 -0.08
N GLN A 75 -1.65 -18.63 0.77
CA GLN A 75 -1.52 -18.43 2.20
C GLN A 75 -0.38 -19.29 2.80
N ARG A 76 -0.34 -20.59 2.47
CA ARG A 76 0.74 -21.48 2.91
C ARG A 76 2.13 -21.03 2.43
N ILE A 77 2.22 -20.44 1.23
CA ILE A 77 3.46 -19.86 0.72
C ILE A 77 3.88 -18.65 1.56
N VAL A 78 2.97 -17.71 1.80
CA VAL A 78 3.24 -16.50 2.61
C VAL A 78 3.70 -16.89 4.02
N GLU A 79 2.97 -17.79 4.69
CA GLU A 79 3.34 -18.28 6.02
C GLU A 79 4.70 -18.99 6.03
N ALA A 80 5.10 -19.63 4.92
CA ALA A 80 6.42 -20.26 4.83
C ALA A 80 7.55 -19.24 4.76
N TYR A 81 7.35 -18.14 4.02
CA TYR A 81 8.31 -17.03 3.98
C TYR A 81 8.38 -16.28 5.31
N GLU A 82 7.25 -15.98 5.95
CA GLU A 82 7.21 -15.34 7.26
C GLU A 82 7.97 -16.15 8.33
N ARG A 83 7.79 -17.48 8.34
CA ARG A 83 8.56 -18.36 9.25
C ARG A 83 10.06 -18.37 8.95
N PHE A 84 10.46 -18.18 7.69
CA PHE A 84 11.87 -18.13 7.30
C PHE A 84 12.51 -16.82 7.75
N GLU A 85 11.83 -15.70 7.51
CA GLU A 85 12.30 -14.36 7.89
C GLU A 85 12.41 -14.21 9.41
N ASN A 86 11.39 -14.65 10.17
CA ASN A 86 11.41 -14.58 11.63
C ASN A 86 12.58 -15.38 12.25
N ARG A 87 12.93 -16.53 11.69
CA ARG A 87 14.10 -17.31 12.14
C ARG A 87 15.42 -16.59 11.87
N ALA A 88 15.53 -15.94 10.70
CA ALA A 88 16.73 -15.18 10.36
C ALA A 88 16.94 -13.99 11.31
N ASP A 89 15.85 -13.36 11.76
CA ASP A 89 15.89 -12.29 12.75
C ASP A 89 16.26 -12.79 14.16
N GLU A 90 15.75 -13.96 14.57
CA GLU A 90 16.09 -14.62 15.85
C GLU A 90 17.58 -15.02 15.91
N ASP A 91 18.10 -15.67 14.86
CA ASP A 91 19.51 -16.06 14.75
C ASP A 91 20.44 -14.82 14.77
N SER A 92 20.00 -13.72 14.16
CA SER A 92 20.72 -12.44 14.14
C SER A 92 20.73 -11.73 15.50
N ALA A 93 19.70 -11.95 16.32
CA ALA A 93 19.60 -11.40 17.68
C ALA A 93 20.47 -12.19 18.68
N GLU A 94 20.49 -13.52 18.61
CA GLU A 94 21.33 -14.37 19.45
C GLU A 94 22.84 -14.13 19.21
N SER A 95 23.26 -13.93 17.96
CA SER A 95 24.67 -13.66 17.63
C SER A 95 25.18 -12.30 18.16
N LYS A 96 24.28 -11.34 18.39
CA LYS A 96 24.62 -10.03 18.99
C LYS A 96 24.69 -10.08 20.51
N GLY A 97 23.83 -10.87 21.16
CA GLY A 97 23.85 -11.07 22.61
C GLY A 97 25.14 -11.74 23.10
N ASN A 98 25.70 -12.66 22.31
CA ASN A 98 26.89 -13.41 22.70
C ASN A 98 28.21 -12.62 22.59
N ARG A 99 28.21 -11.44 21.94
CA ARG A 99 29.40 -10.56 21.82
C ARG A 99 29.53 -9.53 22.95
N HIS A 100 28.50 -9.36 23.78
CA HIS A 100 28.51 -8.37 24.87
C HIS A 100 28.91 -8.97 26.22
N ASN A 101 29.04 -10.30 26.32
CA ASN A 101 29.43 -11.04 27.51
C ASN A 101 30.85 -11.64 27.44
N ALA A 102 31.68 -11.16 26.51
CA ALA A 102 33.08 -11.59 26.32
C ALA A 102 34.04 -10.41 26.51
#